data_AF-A0A1H4FNI6-F1
#
_entry.id   AF-A0A1H4FNI6-F1
#
_cell.length_a   1.000
_cell.length_b   1.000
_cell.length_c   1.000
_cell.angle_alpha   90.00
_cell.angle_beta   90.00
_cell.angle_gamma   90.00
#
_symmetry.space_group_name_H-M   'P 1'
#
loop_
_entity.id
_entity.type
_entity.pdbx_description
1 polymer ?
#
loop_
_entity_poly.entity_id
_entity_poly.type
_entity_poly.pdbx_seq_one_letter_code
_entity_poly.pdbx_strand_id
1 'polypeptide(L)'
;MEKESGMTFLCPRCQHEMRERSDERFRCAECQQDYRREPLCPDCGQPLQVLKACGAVDYFCPQEKALVSKKRVTFRCQPVLPDALP
;
A
#
# COMPACT_ATOMS: atom_id res chain seq x y z
N MET A 1 -12.97 -23.17 -12.61
CA MET A 1 -12.66 -21.73 -12.72
C MET A 1 -12.83 -21.16 -11.33
N GLU A 2 -11.81 -21.32 -10.49
CA GLU A 2 -11.83 -20.84 -9.11
C GLU A 2 -11.75 -19.33 -9.16
N LYS A 3 -12.88 -18.67 -8.86
CA LYS A 3 -12.96 -17.22 -8.78
C LYS A 3 -12.19 -16.81 -7.54
N GLU A 4 -10.94 -16.38 -7.74
CA GLU A 4 -10.13 -15.74 -6.71
C GLU A 4 -10.98 -14.66 -6.04
N SER A 5 -11.28 -14.89 -4.77
CA SER A 5 -12.13 -14.04 -3.96
C SER A 5 -11.51 -12.66 -3.92
N GLY A 6 -12.11 -11.73 -4.67
CA GLY A 6 -11.77 -10.32 -4.60
C GLY A 6 -11.86 -9.88 -3.15
N MET A 7 -10.73 -9.51 -2.56
CA MET A 7 -10.71 -8.96 -1.22
C MET A 7 -11.36 -7.58 -1.32
N THR A 8 -12.67 -7.52 -1.03
CA THR A 8 -13.41 -6.27 -1.05
C THR A 8 -12.88 -5.37 0.07
N PHE A 9 -12.07 -4.39 -0.30
CA PHE A 9 -11.61 -3.37 0.62
C PHE A 9 -12.71 -2.32 0.81
N LEU A 10 -13.17 -2.14 2.03
CA LEU A 10 -14.18 -1.12 2.36
C LEU A 10 -13.51 0.19 2.79
N CYS A 11 -14.00 1.30 2.26
CA CYS A 11 -13.48 2.62 2.59
C CYS A 11 -13.72 2.93 4.08
N PRO A 12 -12.71 3.27 4.88
CA PRO A 12 -12.93 3.58 6.30
C PRO A 12 -13.74 4.85 6.54
N ARG A 13 -13.96 5.68 5.50
CA ARG A 13 -14.76 6.93 5.60
C ARG A 13 -16.25 6.71 5.34
N CYS A 14 -16.60 5.94 4.31
CA CYS A 14 -17.99 5.76 3.86
C CYS A 14 -18.44 4.30 3.84
N GLN A 15 -17.56 3.36 4.23
CA GLN A 15 -17.76 1.91 4.22
C GLN A 15 -18.17 1.33 2.84
N HIS A 16 -18.01 2.09 1.75
CA HIS A 16 -18.26 1.60 0.40
C HIS A 16 -17.10 0.78 -0.15
N GLU A 17 -17.44 -0.14 -1.04
CA GLU A 17 -16.50 -0.96 -1.78
C GLU A 17 -15.52 -0.07 -2.57
N MET A 18 -14.23 -0.24 -2.27
CA MET A 18 -13.16 0.41 -2.99
C MET A 18 -12.82 -0.39 -4.23
N ARG A 19 -12.58 0.29 -5.34
CA ARG A 19 -12.08 -0.33 -6.56
C ARG A 19 -10.58 -0.45 -6.47
N GLU A 20 -10.07 -1.67 -6.55
CA GLU A 20 -8.65 -1.91 -6.75
C GLU A 20 -8.24 -1.32 -8.11
N ARG A 21 -7.22 -0.45 -8.10
CA ARG A 21 -6.65 0.17 -9.30
C ARG A 21 -5.39 -0.58 -9.73
N SER A 22 -4.60 -1.08 -8.77
CA SER A 22 -3.34 -1.80 -8.96
C SER A 22 -3.01 -2.60 -7.70
N ASP A 23 -2.01 -3.48 -7.77
CA ASP A 23 -1.54 -4.35 -6.65
C ASP A 23 -1.31 -3.60 -5.31
N GLU A 24 -1.03 -2.30 -5.40
CA GLU A 24 -0.69 -1.42 -4.27
C GLU A 24 -1.64 -0.22 -4.11
N ARG A 25 -2.67 -0.07 -4.98
CA ARG A 25 -3.55 1.13 -5.02
C ARG A 25 -5.03 0.79 -5.11
N PHE A 26 -5.82 1.50 -4.31
CA PHE A 26 -7.26 1.35 -4.19
C PHE A 26 -7.91 2.73 -4.32
N ARG A 27 -9.08 2.82 -4.94
CA ARG A 27 -9.81 4.08 -5.03
C ARG A 27 -11.25 3.89 -4.59
N CYS A 28 -11.66 4.71 -3.64
CA CYS A 28 -13.06 4.84 -3.31
C CYS A 28 -13.74 5.71 -4.38
N ALA A 29 -14.75 5.17 -5.07
CA ALA A 29 -15.53 5.93 -6.05
C ALA A 29 -16.37 7.03 -5.39
N GLU A 30 -16.94 6.74 -4.21
CA GLU A 30 -17.77 7.67 -3.44
C GLU A 30 -16.98 8.86 -2.90
N CYS A 31 -15.92 8.59 -2.14
CA CYS A 31 -15.08 9.66 -1.60
C CYS A 31 -14.18 10.28 -2.68
N GLN A 32 -14.11 9.67 -3.87
CA GLN A 32 -13.10 9.95 -4.90
C GLN A 32 -11.67 9.98 -4.34
N GLN A 33 -11.45 9.24 -3.26
CA GLN A 33 -10.21 9.20 -2.50
C GLN A 33 -9.40 7.99 -2.93
N ASP A 34 -8.19 8.25 -3.41
CA ASP A 34 -7.20 7.22 -3.67
C ASP A 34 -6.53 6.82 -2.34
N TYR A 35 -6.23 5.53 -2.22
CA TYR A 35 -5.56 4.88 -1.12
C TYR A 35 -4.40 4.05 -1.68
N ARG A 36 -3.28 4.02 -0.97
CA ARG A 36 -2.13 3.18 -1.33
C ARG A 36 -1.73 2.32 -0.15
N ARG A 37 -1.27 1.11 -0.44
CA ARG A 37 -0.57 0.27 0.52
C ARG A 37 0.87 0.74 0.58
N GLU A 38 1.25 1.33 1.70
CA GLU A 38 2.63 1.71 1.95
C GLU A 38 3.30 0.66 2.85
N PRO A 39 4.45 0.10 2.42
CA PRO A 39 5.23 -0.79 3.27
C PRO A 39 5.92 0.01 4.36
N LEU A 40 5.71 -0.40 5.61
CA LEU A 40 6.31 0.19 6.81
C LEU A 40 7.22 -0.85 7.48
N CYS A 41 8.28 -0.33 8.09
CA CYS A 41 9.17 -1.13 8.91
C CYS A 41 8.43 -1.58 10.18
N PRO A 42 8.42 -2.88 10.53
CA PRO A 42 7.79 -3.34 11.77
C PRO A 42 8.56 -2.87 13.01
N ASP A 43 9.85 -2.61 12.89
CA ASP A 43 10.72 -2.21 14.02
C ASP A 43 10.66 -0.70 14.28
N CYS A 44 10.73 0.14 13.23
CA CYS A 44 10.77 1.61 13.37
C CYS A 44 9.47 2.33 12.93
N GLY A 45 8.52 1.64 12.30
CA GLY A 45 7.27 2.21 11.81
C GLY A 45 7.39 3.17 10.63
N GLN A 46 8.59 3.38 10.09
CA GLN A 46 8.85 4.29 8.97
C GLN A 46 8.59 3.64 7.60
N PRO A 47 8.26 4.43 6.56
CA PRO A 47 8.07 3.93 5.21
C PRO A 47 9.35 3.31 4.66
N LEU A 48 9.20 2.08 4.16
CA LEU A 48 10.28 1.33 3.53
C LEU A 48 10.40 1.76 2.08
N GLN A 49 11.65 1.84 1.62
CA GLN A 49 11.96 2.09 0.22
C GLN A 49 11.77 0.80 -0.58
N VAL A 50 10.87 0.85 -1.55
CA VAL A 50 10.59 -0.26 -2.46
C VAL A 50 11.61 -0.23 -3.58
N LEU A 51 12.48 -1.23 -3.61
CA LEU A 51 13.48 -1.44 -4.64
C LEU A 51 12.96 -2.49 -5.61
N LYS A 52 12.76 -2.13 -6.87
CA LYS A 52 12.32 -3.07 -7.91
C LYS A 52 13.53 -3.39 -8.80
N ALA A 53 14.00 -4.64 -8.79
CA ALA A 53 15.17 -5.08 -9.53
C ALA A 53 14.91 -6.44 -10.21
N CYS A 54 15.21 -6.57 -11.50
CA CYS A 54 15.08 -7.81 -12.28
C CYS A 54 13.74 -8.56 -12.08
N GLY A 55 12.62 -7.83 -11.98
CA GLY A 55 11.29 -8.42 -11.78
C GLY A 55 10.96 -8.82 -10.33
N ALA A 56 11.89 -8.65 -9.39
CA ALA A 56 11.68 -8.80 -7.96
C ALA A 56 11.45 -7.45 -7.28
N VAL A 57 10.78 -7.48 -6.13
CA VAL A 57 10.52 -6.32 -5.29
C VAL A 57 11.10 -6.58 -3.90
N ASP A 58 12.05 -5.75 -3.50
CA ASP A 58 12.71 -5.72 -2.20
C ASP A 58 12.28 -4.49 -1.40
N TYR A 59 12.32 -4.60 -0.07
CA TYR A 59 11.98 -3.50 0.84
C TYR A 59 13.21 -3.15 1.66
N PHE A 60 13.66 -1.91 1.59
CA PHE A 60 14.83 -1.42 2.32
C PHE A 60 14.41 -0.36 3.34
N CYS A 61 14.84 -0.53 4.58
CA CYS A 61 14.61 0.47 5.63
C CYS A 61 15.74 1.50 5.58
N PRO A 62 15.48 2.77 5.22
CA PRO A 62 16.52 3.79 5.19
C PRO A 62 17.04 4.18 6.59
N GLN A 63 16.23 3.97 7.64
CA GLN A 63 16.63 4.23 9.03
C GLN A 63 17.67 3.22 9.50
N GLU A 64 17.32 1.94 9.46
CA GLU A 64 18.20 0.84 9.88
C GLU A 64 19.24 0.48 8.81
N LYS A 65 19.12 1.08 7.62
CA LYS A 65 19.91 0.78 6.41
C LYS A 65 19.97 -0.73 6.12
N ALA A 66 18.86 -1.42 6.36
CA ALA A 66 18.76 -2.87 6.31
C ALA A 66 17.61 -3.30 5.39
N LEU A 67 17.76 -4.48 4.78
CA LEU A 67 16.69 -5.09 3.99
C LEU A 67 15.65 -5.71 4.93
N VAL A 68 14.39 -5.38 4.69
CA VAL A 68 13.24 -5.93 5.42
C VAL A 68 12.57 -6.98 4.55
N SER A 69 12.47 -8.19 5.09
CA SER A 69 11.79 -9.28 4.38
C SER A 69 10.31 -8.95 4.16
N LYS A 70 9.78 -9.18 2.96
CA LYS A 70 8.36 -8.95 2.61
C LYS A 70 7.36 -9.59 3.60
N LYS A 71 7.76 -10.67 4.29
CA LYS A 71 6.96 -11.32 5.35
C LYS A 71 6.85 -10.51 6.64
N ARG A 72 7.87 -9.71 6.96
CA ARG A 72 7.90 -8.85 8.15
C ARG A 72 7.41 -7.43 7.87
N VAL A 73 7.36 -7.02 6.59
CA VAL A 73 6.85 -5.71 6.19
C VAL A 73 5.41 -5.54 6.66
N THR A 74 5.14 -4.43 7.33
CA THR A 74 3.79 -4.05 7.71
C THR A 74 3.19 -3.17 6.63
N PHE A 75 2.09 -3.58 6.01
CA PHE A 75 1.43 -2.76 4.99
C PHE A 75 0.36 -1.90 5.64
N ARG A 76 0.45 -0.58 5.50
CA ARG A 76 -0.59 0.35 5.94
C ARG A 76 -1.29 0.94 4.74
N CYS A 77 -2.62 0.87 4.73
CA CYS A 77 -3.43 1.61 3.76
C CYS A 77 -3.47 3.08 4.18
N GLN A 78 -2.90 3.96 3.36
CA GLN A 78 -2.87 5.39 3.59
C GLN A 78 -3.70 6.09 2.50
N PRO A 79 -4.47 7.14 2.83
CA PRO A 79 -5.07 7.98 1.80
C PRO A 79 -3.96 8.67 1.01
N VAL A 80 -3.97 8.50 -0.31
CA VAL A 80 -3.17 9.31 -1.23
C VAL A 80 -3.90 10.63 -1.35
N LEU A 81 -3.50 11.60 -0.54
CA LEU A 81 -3.87 12.98 -0.82
C LEU A 81 -3.27 13.33 -2.18
N PRO A 82 -4.04 13.95 -3.10
CA PRO A 82 -3.43 14.57 -4.26
C PRO A 82 -2.47 15.60 -3.68
N ASP A 83 -1.18 15.36 -3.85
CA ASP A 83 -0.12 16.23 -3.41
C ASP A 83 -0.49 17.66 -3.82
N ALA A 84 -0.67 18.52 -2.82
CA ALA A 84 -1.04 19.90 -3.02
C ALA A 84 0.02 20.53 -3.93
N LEU A 85 -0.40 20.96 -5.11
CA LEU A 85 0.40 21.82 -6.00
C LEU A 85 1.11 22.90 -5.16
N PRO A 86 2.41 23.17 -5.38
CA PRO A 86 2.85 24.55 -5.39
C PRO A 86 2.25 25.30 -6.59
#